data_AF-A0A6L8DW79-F1
#
_entry.id   AF-A0A6L8DW79-F1
#
_cell.length_a   1.000
_cell.length_b   1.000
_cell.length_c   1.000
_cell.angle_alpha   90.00
_cell.angle_beta   90.00
_cell.angle_gamma   90.00
#
_symmetry.space_group_name_H-M   'P 1'
#
loop_
_entity.id
_entity.type
_entity.pdbx_description
1 polymer ?
#
loop_
_entity_poly.entity_id
_entity_poly.type
_entity_poly.pdbx_seq_one_letter_code
_entity_poly.pdbx_strand_id
1 'polypeptide(L)' 'MRTTLNLSAEALAKVRQLARQRQKTLGAIASELILRALEHGEAPAVRNGVPVFAAEPDVIDEGAPPGLELVNRLRDQEP' A
#
# COMPACT_ATOMS: atom_id res chain seq x y z
N MET A 1 25.93 -6.63 4.89
CA MET A 1 26.92 -5.55 4.65
C MET A 1 26.79 -4.49 5.74
N ARG A 2 27.88 -3.85 6.16
CA ARG A 2 27.86 -2.78 7.17
C ARG A 2 28.22 -1.46 6.50
N THR A 3 27.31 -0.50 6.57
CA THR A 3 27.43 0.80 5.89
C THR A 3 27.20 1.89 6.92
N THR A 4 27.97 2.98 6.83
CA THR A 4 27.77 4.17 7.66
C THR A 4 26.98 5.20 6.86
N LEU A 5 25.89 5.71 7.42
CA LEU A 5 25.02 6.70 6.80
C LEU A 5 24.84 7.89 7.74
N ASN A 6 24.83 9.10 7.19
CA ASN A 6 24.45 10.30 7.92
C ASN A 6 22.92 10.40 7.94
N LEU A 7 22.32 10.40 9.13
CA LEU A 7 20.88 10.54 9.32
C LEU A 7 20.60 11.80 10.14
N SER A 8 19.51 12.51 9.82
CA SER A 8 19.04 13.58 10.70
C SER A 8 18.62 13.01 12.07
N ALA A 9 18.69 13.83 13.11
CA ALA A 9 18.26 13.43 14.45
C ALA A 9 16.80 12.97 14.48
N GLU A 10 15.94 13.63 13.70
CA GLU A 10 14.53 13.27 13.55
C GLU A 10 14.36 11.88 12.91
N ALA A 11 15.06 11.61 11.80
CA ALA A 11 14.98 10.32 11.12
C ALA A 11 15.43 9.18 12.05
N LEU A 12 16.54 9.37 12.77
CA LEU A 12 17.04 8.38 13.72
C LEU A 12 16.04 8.11 14.86
N ALA A 13 15.38 9.16 15.38
CA ALA A 13 14.37 9.03 16.42
C ALA A 13 13.17 8.20 15.95
N LYS A 14 12.63 8.50 14.77
CA LYS A 14 11.47 7.79 14.20
C LYS A 14 11.80 6.33 13.88
N VAL A 15 12.95 6.06 13.27
CA VAL A 15 13.39 4.68 12.98
C VAL A 15 13.55 3.88 14.28
N ARG A 16 14.12 4.49 15.33
CA ARG A 16 14.28 3.83 16.64
C ARG A 16 12.96 3.50 17.30
N GLN A 17 11.99 4.40 17.24
CA GLN A 17 10.64 4.15 17.75
C GLN A 17 9.99 2.97 17.01
N LEU A 18 10.04 2.98 15.67
CA LEU A 18 9.44 1.94 14.84
C LEU A 18 10.10 0.57 15.06
N ALA A 19 11.42 0.55 15.21
CA ALA A 19 12.19 -0.66 15.55
C ALA A 19 11.73 -1.30 16.86
N ARG A 20 11.48 -0.48 17.89
CA ARG A 20 10.94 -0.96 19.17
C ARG A 20 9.52 -1.52 19.02
N GLN A 21 8.65 -0.79 18.32
CA GLN A 21 7.26 -1.21 18.08
C GLN A 21 7.17 -2.55 17.33
N ARG A 22 8.05 -2.74 16.34
CA ARG A 22 8.09 -3.96 15.50
C ARG A 22 9.00 -5.06 16.03
N GLN A 23 9.65 -4.87 17.18
CA GLN A 23 10.63 -5.81 17.76
C GLN A 23 11.73 -6.23 16.76
N LYS A 24 12.17 -5.29 15.91
CA LYS A 24 13.24 -5.50 14.91
C LYS A 24 14.45 -4.62 15.23
N THR A 25 15.61 -4.95 14.66
CA THR A 25 16.81 -4.11 14.83
C THR A 25 16.68 -2.80 14.06
N LEU A 26 17.37 -1.74 14.52
CA LEU A 26 17.37 -0.44 13.87
C LEU A 26 17.83 -0.51 12.41
N GLY A 27 18.88 -1.29 12.14
CA GLY A 27 19.40 -1.50 10.79
C GLY A 27 18.42 -2.23 9.87
N ALA A 28 17.68 -3.21 10.39
CA ALA A 28 16.67 -3.92 9.61
C ALA A 28 15.50 -2.99 9.20
N ILE A 29 14.97 -2.20 10.14
CA ILE A 29 13.94 -1.22 9.83
C ILE A 29 14.45 -0.16 8.86
N ALA A 30 15.65 0.40 9.08
CA ALA A 30 16.22 1.39 8.18
C ALA A 30 16.39 0.84 6.76
N SER A 31 16.90 -0.39 6.62
CA SER A 31 17.06 -1.03 5.32
C SER A 31 15.71 -1.28 4.63
N GLU A 32 14.71 -1.77 5.35
CA GLU A 32 13.35 -2.00 4.83
C GLU A 32 12.73 -0.69 4.32
N LEU A 33 12.88 0.40 5.08
CA LEU A 33 12.35 1.71 4.69
C LEU A 33 13.08 2.31 3.48
N ILE A 34 14.41 2.16 3.41
CA ILE A 34 15.18 2.62 2.24
C ILE A 34 14.72 1.89 0.98
N LEU A 35 14.56 0.56 1.04
CA LEU A 35 14.09 -0.21 -0.11
C LEU A 35 12.69 0.22 -0.55
N ARG A 36 11.74 0.35 0.39
CA ARG A 36 10.38 0.84 0.09
C ARG A 36 10.35 2.24 -0.51
N ALA A 37 11.28 3.11 -0.12
CA ALA A 37 11.38 4.45 -0.68
C ALA A 37 12.00 4.46 -2.09
N LEU A 38 12.78 3.44 -2.45
CA LEU A 38 13.42 3.28 -3.75
C LEU A 38 12.55 2.48 -4.74
N GLU A 39 11.62 1.67 -4.24
CA GLU A 39 10.53 1.11 -5.03
C GLU A 39 9.77 2.28 -5.67
N HIS A 40 9.90 2.44 -6.98
CA HIS A 40 9.07 3.37 -7.74
C HIS A 40 7.65 2.82 -7.65
N GLY A 41 6.79 3.44 -6.86
CA GLY A 41 5.36 3.20 -6.95
C GLY A 41 4.94 3.52 -8.38
N GLU A 42 4.25 2.58 -9.04
CA GLU A 42 3.57 2.91 -10.29
C GLU A 42 2.70 4.13 -10.02
N ALA A 43 2.85 5.17 -10.85
CA ALA A 43 1.96 6.31 -10.78
C ALA A 43 0.53 5.75 -10.96
N PRO A 44 -0.41 6.09 -10.08
CA PRO A 44 -1.77 5.59 -10.21
C PRO A 44 -2.28 5.98 -11.60
N ALA A 45 -2.88 5.01 -12.30
CA ALA A 45 -3.47 5.28 -13.59
C ALA A 45 -4.49 6.43 -13.42
N VAL A 46 -4.52 7.37 -14.35
CA VAL A 46 -5.43 8.51 -14.29
C VAL A 46 -6.51 8.33 -15.36
N ARG A 47 -7.78 8.39 -14.96
CA ARG A 47 -8.92 8.39 -15.87
C ARG A 47 -9.74 9.66 -15.65
N ASN A 48 -9.88 10.48 -16.68
CA ASN A 48 -10.59 11.77 -16.63
C ASN A 48 -10.07 12.72 -15.53
N GLY A 49 -8.76 12.77 -15.31
CA GLY A 49 -8.14 13.63 -14.29
C GLY A 49 -8.23 13.11 -12.86
N VAL A 50 -8.81 11.91 -12.65
CA VAL A 50 -8.93 11.28 -11.32
C VAL A 50 -8.01 10.05 -11.26
N PRO A 51 -7.18 9.90 -10.19
CA PRO A 51 -6.44 8.67 -9.94
C PRO A 51 -7.40 7.49 -9.76
N VAL A 52 -7.20 6.42 -10.53
CA VAL A 52 -7.95 5.17 -10.41
C VAL A 52 -7.06 4.08 -9.83
N PHE A 53 -7.66 3.24 -8.99
CA PHE A 53 -7.03 2.00 -8.57
C PHE A 53 -6.95 1.04 -9.75
N ALA A 54 -5.85 0.30 -9.86
CA ALA A 54 -5.80 -0.84 -10.77
C ALA A 54 -6.83 -1.87 -10.29
N ALA A 55 -7.78 -2.24 -11.15
CA ALA A 55 -8.59 -3.42 -10.92
C ALA A 55 -7.69 -4.62 -11.21
N GLU A 56 -7.38 -5.43 -10.20
CA GLU A 56 -6.64 -6.68 -10.43
C GLU A 56 -7.54 -7.62 -11.25
N PRO A 57 -7.17 -7.96 -12.50
CA PRO A 57 -8.04 -8.73 -13.39
C PRO A 57 -8.24 -10.19 -12.94
N ASP A 58 -7.44 -10.69 -11.99
CA ASP A 58 -7.42 -12.10 -11.57
C ASP A 58 -8.06 -12.38 -10.20
N VAL A 59 -8.69 -11.41 -9.54
CA VAL A 59 -9.46 -11.69 -8.30
C VAL A 59 -10.90 -12.05 -8.67
N ILE A 60 -11.07 -13.25 -9.23
CA ILE A 60 -12.34 -13.73 -9.79
C ILE A 60 -13.32 -14.22 -8.71
N ASP A 61 -12.93 -14.30 -7.43
CA ASP A 61 -13.80 -14.89 -6.39
C ASP A 61 -14.20 -13.96 -5.24
N GLU A 62 -13.42 -12.92 -4.88
CA GLU A 62 -13.75 -12.03 -3.75
C GLU A 62 -13.83 -10.53 -4.10
N GLY A 63 -13.41 -10.12 -5.31
CA GLY A 63 -13.28 -8.71 -5.70
C GLY A 63 -14.02 -8.31 -6.99
N ALA A 64 -14.62 -9.26 -7.71
CA ALA A 64 -15.36 -8.95 -8.92
C ALA A 64 -16.65 -8.18 -8.58
N PRO A 65 -16.94 -7.04 -9.24
CA PRO A 65 -18.20 -6.34 -9.03
C PRO A 65 -19.36 -7.27 -9.38
N PRO A 66 -20.46 -7.27 -8.60
CA PRO A 66 -21.58 -8.15 -8.84
C PRO A 66 -22.17 -7.88 -10.23
N GLY A 67 -22.44 -8.95 -10.98
CA GLY A 67 -23.10 -8.84 -12.28
C GLY A 67 -24.49 -8.21 -12.16
N LEU A 68 -24.92 -7.52 -13.22
CA LEU A 68 -26.24 -6.86 -13.28
C LEU A 68 -27.40 -7.81 -12.98
N GLU A 69 -27.26 -9.08 -13.33
CA GLU A 69 -28.28 -10.10 -13.01
C GLU A 69 -28.47 -10.25 -11.49
N LEU A 70 -27.38 -10.37 -10.73
CA LEU A 70 -27.43 -10.48 -9.27
C LEU A 70 -27.99 -9.20 -8.65
N VAL A 71 -27.53 -8.04 -9.14
CA VAL A 71 -28.01 -6.74 -8.66
C VAL A 71 -29.52 -6.60 -8.85
N ASN A 72 -30.03 -6.92 -10.03
CA ASN A 72 -31.46 -6.83 -10.31
C ASN A 72 -32.30 -7.82 -9.50
N ARG A 73 -31.74 -8.99 -9.17
CA ARG A 73 -32.41 -9.98 -8.32
C ARG A 73 -32.55 -9.52 -6.87
N LEU A 74 -31.53 -8.83 -6.35
CA LEU A 74 -31.49 -8.34 -4.96
C LEU A 74 -32.08 -6.93 -4.80
N ARG A 75 -32.51 -6.30 -5.90
CA ARG A 75 -33.05 -4.95 -5.89
C ARG A 75 -34.45 -4.96 -5.27
N ASP A 76 -34.65 -4.15 -4.25
CA ASP A 76 -35.99 -3.86 -3.71
C ASP A 76 -36.87 -3.22 -4.79
N GLN A 77 -38.12 -3.65 -4.88
CA GLN A 77 -38.96 -3.32 -6.04
C GLN A 77 -39.61 -1.93 -5.97
N GLU A 78 -39.63 -1.25 -4.81
CA GLU A 78 -40.20 0.09 -4.60
C GLU A 78 -39.46 0.82 -3.46
N PRO A 79 -39.43 2.18 -3.42
CA PRO A 79 -38.65 2.96 -2.44
C PRO A 79 -39.17 2.92 -1.00
#